data_AF-A0A6A6L795-F1
#
_entry.id   AF-A0A6A6L795-F1
#
_cell.length_a   1.000
_cell.length_b   1.000
_cell.length_c   1.000
_cell.angle_alpha   90.00
_cell.angle_beta   90.00
_cell.angle_gamma   90.00
#
_symmetry.space_group_name_H-M   'P 1'
#
loop_
_entity.id
_entity.type
_entity.pdbx_description
1 polymer ?
#
loop_
_entity_poly.entity_id
_entity_poly.type
_entity_poly.pdbx_seq_one_letter_code
_entity_poly.pdbx_strand_id
1 'polypeptide(L)'
;MARGESMRQFDKDEFRRRASGRYKGGGSSRQPQGLGRSATIRERGKEATRHTSIPAEQLATAEIELEKSRAQSKQPKLNTKWLMIQKEKLHKAFENFIVHNRLPFNIVGSPWTRPLLRTAAEVRPNISPPSAYEISEFHKFIDASNVERKDAEYYFKIMKEVVEEIDPEKVIQVVTDNEAAIKAGGKKIMKKFPNL
;
A
#
# COMPACT_ATOMS: atom_id res chain seq x y z
N MET A 1 4.19 0.09 21.84
CA MET A 1 5.13 -0.61 20.92
C MET A 1 4.57 -0.53 19.50
N ALA A 2 5.19 0.27 18.64
CA ALA A 2 4.98 0.25 17.19
C ALA A 2 6.38 0.28 16.57
N ARG A 3 6.77 -0.78 15.88
CA ARG A 3 8.06 -0.86 15.19
C ARG A 3 7.91 -0.11 13.87
N GLY A 4 8.46 1.09 13.78
CA GLY A 4 8.70 1.75 12.50
C GLY A 4 9.74 0.94 11.74
N GLU A 5 9.33 0.27 10.68
CA GLU A 5 10.27 -0.38 9.77
C GLU A 5 11.01 0.74 9.03
N SER A 6 12.27 0.95 9.40
CA SER A 6 13.23 1.72 8.63
C SER A 6 13.18 1.26 7.17
N MET A 7 12.96 2.20 6.26
CA MET A 7 13.08 2.02 4.82
C MET A 7 14.49 1.48 4.56
N ARG A 8 14.60 0.16 4.42
CA ARG A 8 15.87 -0.50 4.10
C ARG A 8 16.41 0.17 2.85
N GLN A 9 17.56 0.81 2.99
CA GLN A 9 18.29 1.43 1.90
C GLN A 9 18.48 0.38 0.81
N PHE A 10 17.90 0.64 -0.36
CA PHE A 10 17.84 -0.32 -1.45
C PHE A 10 19.16 -0.36 -2.21
N ASP A 11 19.65 -1.58 -2.41
CA ASP A 11 20.81 -1.85 -3.24
C ASP A 11 20.43 -1.81 -4.74
N LYS A 12 20.81 -0.72 -5.40
CA LYS A 12 20.58 -0.49 -6.85
C LYS A 12 21.28 -1.53 -7.74
N ASP A 13 22.34 -2.19 -7.25
CA ASP A 13 23.12 -3.16 -8.02
C ASP A 13 22.52 -4.56 -7.97
N GLU A 14 21.82 -4.93 -6.89
CA GLU A 14 21.06 -6.19 -6.82
C GLU A 14 19.92 -6.21 -7.85
N PHE A 15 19.21 -5.10 -8.03
CA PHE A 15 18.12 -4.99 -9.00
C PHE A 15 18.59 -5.14 -10.44
N ARG A 16 19.70 -4.48 -10.81
CA ARG A 16 20.29 -4.62 -12.15
C ARG A 16 20.68 -6.07 -12.45
N ARG A 17 21.25 -6.78 -11.46
CA ARG A 17 21.59 -8.21 -11.57
C ARG A 17 20.36 -9.11 -11.75
N ARG A 18 19.22 -8.76 -11.15
CA ARG A 18 17.98 -9.57 -11.22
C ARG A 18 17.17 -9.33 -12.50
N ALA A 19 17.22 -8.12 -13.06
CA ALA A 19 16.49 -7.75 -14.27
C ALA A 19 17.04 -8.44 -15.54
N SER A 20 18.33 -8.75 -15.59
CA SER A 20 18.97 -9.44 -16.73
C SER A 20 18.73 -10.95 -16.77
N GLY A 21 18.35 -11.58 -15.65
CA GLY A 21 18.27 -13.04 -15.54
C GLY A 21 16.94 -13.69 -15.96
N ARG A 22 15.92 -12.93 -16.41
CA ARG A 22 14.54 -13.44 -16.53
C ARG A 22 13.87 -13.35 -17.91
N TYR A 23 14.65 -13.29 -18.99
CA TYR A 23 14.11 -13.39 -20.35
C TYR A 23 14.67 -14.62 -21.06
N LYS A 24 14.06 -15.80 -20.79
CA LYS A 24 14.03 -16.91 -21.75
C LYS A 24 12.65 -16.90 -22.42
N GLY A 25 12.66 -16.87 -23.75
CA GLY A 25 11.50 -16.59 -24.59
C GLY A 25 10.41 -17.67 -24.59
N GLY A 26 9.30 -17.32 -25.23
CA GLY A 26 8.23 -18.27 -25.56
C GLY A 26 6.94 -17.55 -25.87
N GLY A 27 6.66 -17.32 -27.16
CA GLY A 27 5.37 -16.86 -27.64
C GLY A 27 4.44 -18.01 -28.05
N SER A 28 3.22 -17.60 -28.38
CA SER A 28 2.21 -18.24 -29.22
C SER A 28 1.14 -19.14 -28.59
N SER A 29 -0.07 -18.85 -29.07
CA SER A 29 -1.39 -19.45 -28.91
C SER A 29 -1.53 -20.85 -29.52
N ARG A 30 -2.50 -21.63 -29.00
CA ARG A 30 -3.45 -22.51 -29.72
C ARG A 30 -4.38 -23.26 -28.74
N GLN A 31 -5.71 -23.12 -28.91
CA GLN A 31 -6.72 -24.13 -28.53
C GLN A 31 -6.83 -25.18 -29.64
N PRO A 32 -7.34 -26.40 -29.34
CA PRO A 32 -8.68 -26.73 -29.85
C PRO A 32 -9.57 -27.58 -28.90
N GLN A 33 -10.82 -27.71 -29.35
CA GLN A 33 -12.05 -28.25 -28.78
C GLN A 33 -12.07 -29.76 -28.49
N GLY A 34 -13.03 -30.22 -27.69
CA GLY A 34 -13.44 -31.63 -27.59
C GLY A 34 -14.68 -31.86 -26.71
N LEU A 35 -15.73 -32.43 -27.30
CA LEU A 35 -17.07 -32.71 -26.76
C LEU A 35 -17.11 -33.86 -25.74
N GLY A 36 -18.12 -33.85 -24.84
CA GLY A 36 -18.57 -35.02 -24.06
C GLY A 36 -19.89 -34.76 -23.32
N ARG A 37 -20.95 -35.48 -23.72
CA ARG A 37 -22.35 -35.39 -23.25
C ARG A 37 -22.71 -36.48 -22.21
N SER A 38 -23.89 -36.29 -21.59
CA SER A 38 -24.82 -37.25 -20.93
C SER A 38 -24.68 -37.40 -19.40
N ALA A 39 -25.64 -37.16 -18.49
CA ALA A 39 -27.12 -37.32 -18.38
C ALA A 39 -27.59 -38.67 -17.79
N THR A 40 -28.34 -38.61 -16.65
CA THR A 40 -29.44 -39.50 -16.13
C THR A 40 -29.66 -39.18 -14.63
N ILE A 41 -30.77 -38.61 -14.11
CA ILE A 41 -32.19 -39.05 -13.87
C ILE A 41 -32.40 -40.19 -12.85
N ARG A 42 -33.09 -39.87 -11.73
CA ARG A 42 -34.16 -40.64 -11.00
C ARG A 42 -34.61 -39.86 -9.73
N GLU A 43 -35.83 -39.31 -9.58
CA GLU A 43 -37.13 -39.90 -9.14
C GLU A 43 -37.05 -40.81 -7.88
N ARG A 44 -37.97 -40.89 -6.88
CA ARG A 44 -39.29 -40.32 -6.50
C ARG A 44 -39.79 -41.07 -5.21
N GLY A 45 -40.64 -40.46 -4.36
CA GLY A 45 -41.59 -41.15 -3.42
C GLY A 45 -41.33 -40.97 -1.90
N LYS A 46 -42.18 -40.31 -1.06
CA LYS A 46 -43.52 -40.66 -0.48
C LYS A 46 -43.47 -41.85 0.52
N GLU A 47 -44.12 -41.95 1.70
CA GLU A 47 -44.99 -41.13 2.57
C GLU A 47 -45.39 -41.97 3.83
N ALA A 48 -45.82 -41.31 4.93
CA ALA A 48 -46.67 -41.76 6.07
C ALA A 48 -46.21 -42.79 7.14
N THR A 49 -46.42 -42.46 8.43
CA THR A 49 -47.39 -43.11 9.36
C THR A 49 -47.52 -42.31 10.67
N ARG A 50 -48.76 -42.13 11.15
CA ARG A 50 -49.20 -41.39 12.35
C ARG A 50 -49.35 -42.34 13.55
N HIS A 51 -49.12 -41.85 14.78
CA HIS A 51 -49.80 -42.36 15.98
C HIS A 51 -50.22 -41.20 16.89
N THR A 52 -51.47 -41.27 17.34
CA THR A 52 -52.19 -40.32 18.20
C THR A 52 -52.52 -40.99 19.54
N SER A 53 -52.35 -40.25 20.64
CA SER A 53 -53.19 -40.18 21.86
C SER A 53 -52.33 -39.70 23.04
N ILE A 54 -52.73 -38.96 24.07
CA ILE A 54 -53.90 -38.19 24.55
C ILE A 54 -53.35 -37.30 25.71
N PRO A 55 -54.04 -36.23 26.15
CA PRO A 55 -53.45 -35.01 26.70
C PRO A 55 -53.70 -34.79 28.21
N ALA A 56 -52.82 -34.05 28.86
CA ALA A 56 -53.11 -33.16 29.99
C ALA A 56 -51.83 -32.39 30.35
N GLU A 57 -51.96 -31.11 30.69
CA GLU A 57 -50.91 -30.20 31.14
C GLU A 57 -49.99 -29.67 30.01
N GLN A 58 -49.99 -28.39 29.63
CA GLN A 58 -50.42 -27.19 30.31
C GLN A 58 -50.89 -26.14 29.31
N LEU A 59 -52.03 -25.54 29.65
CA LEU A 59 -52.51 -24.29 29.09
C LEU A 59 -51.59 -23.17 29.55
N ALA A 60 -50.82 -22.59 28.63
CA ALA A 60 -50.39 -21.21 28.75
C ALA A 60 -50.33 -20.60 27.35
N THR A 61 -51.33 -19.76 27.09
CA THR A 61 -51.32 -18.66 26.12
C THR A 61 -51.31 -19.04 24.64
N ALA A 62 -52.51 -19.19 24.09
CA ALA A 62 -52.79 -18.78 22.72
C ALA A 62 -52.54 -17.28 22.60
N GLU A 63 -51.75 -16.82 21.62
CA GLU A 63 -52.13 -15.68 20.78
C GLU A 63 -51.25 -15.51 19.51
N ILE A 64 -51.89 -15.74 18.36
CA ILE A 64 -51.70 -15.15 17.02
C ILE A 64 -50.44 -15.51 16.21
N GLU A 65 -50.65 -16.41 15.26
CA GLU A 65 -49.95 -16.49 13.99
C GLU A 65 -50.39 -15.33 13.08
N LEU A 66 -49.47 -14.46 12.65
CA LEU A 66 -49.66 -13.64 11.45
C LEU A 66 -48.33 -13.33 10.74
N GLU A 67 -48.33 -13.65 9.44
CA GLU A 67 -47.41 -13.20 8.39
C GLU A 67 -46.00 -13.83 8.27
N LYS A 68 -46.02 -15.00 7.61
CA LYS A 68 -45.36 -15.27 6.33
C LYS A 68 -44.48 -14.13 5.75
N SER A 69 -43.22 -14.50 5.50
CA SER A 69 -42.26 -13.88 4.56
C SER A 69 -41.48 -12.63 5.02
N ARG A 70 -40.37 -12.89 5.70
CA ARG A 70 -39.11 -12.22 5.30
C ARG A 70 -38.03 -13.26 5.20
N ALA A 71 -37.81 -13.75 3.98
CA ALA A 71 -36.55 -14.37 3.63
C ALA A 71 -35.46 -13.50 4.25
N GLN A 72 -34.56 -14.10 5.04
CA GLN A 72 -33.35 -13.43 5.51
C GLN A 72 -32.69 -12.83 4.27
N SER A 73 -32.94 -11.55 4.03
CA SER A 73 -32.31 -10.80 2.96
C SER A 73 -30.87 -10.72 3.38
N LYS A 74 -30.06 -11.68 2.92
CA LYS A 74 -28.60 -11.61 3.02
C LYS A 74 -28.23 -10.23 2.51
N GLN A 75 -27.75 -9.37 3.40
CA GLN A 75 -27.32 -8.03 3.01
C GLN A 75 -26.33 -8.18 1.85
N PRO A 76 -26.55 -7.56 0.69
CA PRO A 76 -25.56 -7.59 -0.36
C PRO A 76 -24.31 -6.89 0.17
N LYS A 77 -23.16 -7.56 0.08
CA LYS A 77 -21.86 -7.00 0.45
C LYS A 77 -21.60 -5.76 -0.43
N LEU A 78 -21.88 -4.58 0.12
CA LEU A 78 -21.70 -3.29 -0.57
C LEU A 78 -20.24 -3.02 -0.97
N ASN A 79 -19.28 -3.78 -0.45
CA ASN A 79 -17.85 -3.50 -0.63
C ASN A 79 -17.28 -3.90 -1.99
N THR A 80 -17.96 -4.74 -2.80
CA THR A 80 -17.31 -5.30 -4.00
C THR A 80 -17.34 -4.35 -5.19
N LYS A 81 -18.47 -3.69 -5.47
CA LYS A 81 -18.61 -2.79 -6.64
C LYS A 81 -17.70 -1.57 -6.53
N TRP A 82 -17.65 -0.94 -5.36
CA TRP A 82 -16.78 0.20 -5.12
C TRP A 82 -15.29 -0.18 -5.26
N LEU A 83 -14.87 -1.31 -4.67
CA LEU A 83 -13.48 -1.79 -4.82
C LEU A 83 -13.11 -2.08 -6.27
N MET A 84 -14.02 -2.65 -7.06
CA MET A 84 -13.80 -2.87 -8.50
C MET A 84 -13.58 -1.55 -9.23
N ILE A 85 -14.40 -0.52 -8.96
CA ILE A 85 -14.26 0.80 -9.57
C ILE A 85 -12.91 1.44 -9.20
N GLN A 86 -12.49 1.35 -7.93
CA GLN A 86 -11.17 1.88 -7.53
C GLN A 86 -10.01 1.12 -8.19
N LYS A 87 -10.13 -0.22 -8.28
CA LYS A 87 -9.14 -1.05 -8.97
C LYS A 87 -9.02 -0.69 -10.45
N GLU A 88 -10.14 -0.45 -11.13
CA GLU A 88 -10.16 -0.06 -12.54
C GLU A 88 -9.54 1.32 -12.75
N LYS A 89 -9.86 2.31 -11.90
CA LYS A 89 -9.24 3.65 -11.93
C LYS A 89 -7.73 3.57 -11.72
N LEU A 90 -7.28 2.80 -10.74
CA LEU A 90 -5.85 2.58 -10.49
C LEU A 90 -5.16 1.92 -11.68
N HIS A 91 -5.78 0.89 -12.26
CA HIS A 91 -5.24 0.19 -13.42
C HIS A 91 -5.04 1.15 -14.59
N LYS A 92 -6.06 1.94 -14.93
CA LYS A 92 -6.00 2.91 -16.04
C LYS A 92 -4.96 4.01 -15.78
N ALA A 93 -4.86 4.52 -14.56
CA ALA A 93 -3.86 5.51 -14.19
C ALA A 93 -2.43 4.95 -14.33
N PHE A 94 -2.20 3.72 -13.86
CA PHE A 94 -0.89 3.08 -13.91
C PHE A 94 -0.50 2.66 -15.34
N GLU A 95 -1.46 2.18 -16.12
CA GLU A 95 -1.28 1.90 -17.56
C GLU A 95 -0.89 3.17 -18.31
N ASN A 96 -1.63 4.27 -18.12
CA ASN A 96 -1.31 5.56 -18.74
C ASN A 96 0.09 6.05 -18.33
N PHE A 97 0.46 5.89 -17.06
CA PHE A 97 1.79 6.26 -16.58
C PHE A 97 2.90 5.47 -17.28
N ILE A 98 2.73 4.16 -17.47
CA ILE A 98 3.71 3.31 -18.16
C ILE A 98 3.81 3.67 -19.64
N VAL A 99 2.68 3.74 -20.34
CA VAL A 99 2.65 3.94 -21.80
C VAL A 99 3.13 5.35 -22.16
N HIS A 100 2.64 6.38 -21.46
CA HIS A 100 2.97 7.77 -21.76
C HIS A 100 4.45 8.08 -21.50
N ASN A 101 5.01 7.53 -20.43
CA ASN A 101 6.44 7.70 -20.09
C ASN A 101 7.35 6.64 -20.72
N ARG A 102 6.81 5.77 -21.60
CA ARG A 102 7.55 4.69 -22.29
C ARG A 102 8.36 3.79 -21.34
N LEU A 103 7.78 3.45 -20.19
CA LEU A 103 8.40 2.59 -19.19
C LEU A 103 8.25 1.10 -19.57
N PRO A 104 9.24 0.24 -19.26
CA PRO A 104 9.09 -1.19 -19.45
C PRO A 104 8.04 -1.78 -18.49
N PHE A 105 7.22 -2.72 -18.97
CA PHE A 105 6.14 -3.34 -18.18
C PHE A 105 6.63 -4.07 -16.92
N ASN A 106 7.90 -4.47 -16.87
CA ASN A 106 8.48 -5.09 -15.67
C ASN A 106 8.48 -4.16 -14.44
N ILE A 107 8.26 -2.85 -14.61
CA ILE A 107 8.12 -1.90 -13.52
C ILE A 107 6.95 -2.25 -12.59
N VAL A 108 5.89 -2.89 -13.09
CA VAL A 108 4.77 -3.36 -12.24
C VAL A 108 5.27 -4.32 -11.15
N GLY A 109 6.27 -5.14 -11.48
CA GLY A 109 6.93 -6.08 -10.57
C GLY A 109 8.13 -5.49 -9.83
N SER A 110 8.41 -4.20 -10.00
CA SER A 110 9.52 -3.54 -9.30
C SER A 110 9.31 -3.59 -7.78
N PRO A 111 10.36 -3.85 -6.99
CA PRO A 111 10.31 -3.73 -5.54
C PRO A 111 9.80 -2.36 -5.06
N TRP A 112 9.92 -1.32 -5.89
CA TRP A 112 9.55 0.06 -5.60
C TRP A 112 8.10 0.43 -5.88
N THR A 113 7.42 -0.34 -6.73
CA THR A 113 6.05 -0.01 -7.16
C THR A 113 5.06 -0.11 -6.01
N ARG A 114 5.19 -1.15 -5.17
CA ARG A 114 4.31 -1.32 -4.00
C ARG A 114 4.55 -0.27 -2.91
N PRO A 115 5.81 0.02 -2.50
CA PRO A 115 6.10 1.15 -1.61
C PRO A 115 5.53 2.48 -2.12
N LEU A 116 5.77 2.83 -3.39
CA LEU A 116 5.27 4.08 -3.97
C LEU A 116 3.74 4.20 -3.87
N LEU A 117 3.02 3.15 -4.27
CA LEU A 117 1.55 3.14 -4.20
C LEU A 117 1.03 3.17 -2.75
N ARG A 118 1.72 2.51 -1.82
CA ARG A 118 1.38 2.56 -0.40
C ARG A 118 1.56 3.98 0.15
N THR A 119 2.71 4.61 -0.08
CA THR A 119 2.97 5.98 0.35
C THR A 119 1.93 6.93 -0.24
N ALA A 120 1.62 6.82 -1.54
CA ALA A 120 0.58 7.63 -2.17
C ALA A 120 -0.82 7.46 -1.54
N ALA A 121 -1.13 6.28 -0.99
CA ALA A 121 -2.40 6.01 -0.31
C ALA A 121 -2.42 6.51 1.14
N GLU A 122 -1.27 6.59 1.81
CA GLU A 122 -1.12 7.15 3.16
C GLU A 122 -1.15 8.68 3.16
N VAL A 123 -0.65 9.29 2.09
CA VAL A 123 -0.63 10.74 1.88
C VAL A 123 -2.07 11.26 1.71
N ARG A 124 -2.37 12.42 2.33
CA ARG A 124 -3.71 13.02 2.29
C ARG A 124 -4.15 13.32 0.85
N PRO A 125 -5.48 13.29 0.56
CA PRO A 125 -5.99 13.78 -0.72
C PRO A 125 -5.52 15.22 -0.97
N ASN A 126 -5.16 15.53 -2.22
CA ASN A 126 -4.70 16.85 -2.72
C ASN A 126 -3.22 17.20 -2.53
N ILE A 127 -2.35 16.21 -2.36
CA ILE A 127 -0.90 16.43 -2.42
C ILE A 127 -0.42 16.15 -3.85
N SER A 128 0.25 17.13 -4.44
CA SER A 128 0.88 17.01 -5.75
C SER A 128 2.08 16.05 -5.69
N PRO A 129 2.40 15.34 -6.79
CA PRO A 129 3.66 14.62 -6.86
C PRO A 129 4.83 15.59 -6.67
N PRO A 130 5.97 15.14 -6.12
CA PRO A 130 7.14 15.98 -6.00
C PRO A 130 7.60 16.44 -7.39
N SER A 131 8.05 17.68 -7.45
CA SER A 131 8.68 18.27 -8.62
C SER A 131 10.01 17.59 -8.93
N ALA A 132 10.48 17.72 -10.18
CA ALA A 132 11.78 17.20 -10.57
C ALA A 132 12.92 17.79 -9.70
N TYR A 133 12.81 19.07 -9.33
CA TYR A 133 13.75 19.76 -8.45
C TYR A 133 13.76 19.14 -7.04
N GLU A 134 12.58 18.92 -6.45
CA GLU A 134 12.48 18.26 -5.15
C GLU A 134 13.06 16.84 -5.17
N ILE A 135 12.93 16.12 -6.29
CA ILE A 135 13.55 14.78 -6.44
C ILE A 135 15.08 14.89 -6.56
N SER A 136 15.60 15.87 -7.29
CA SER A 136 17.05 16.01 -7.52
C SER A 136 17.81 16.63 -6.35
N GLU A 137 17.17 17.51 -5.58
CA GLU A 137 17.79 18.24 -4.45
C GLU A 137 17.65 17.49 -3.12
N PHE A 138 16.81 16.45 -3.07
CA PHE A 138 16.60 15.67 -1.86
C PHE A 138 17.72 14.66 -1.63
N HIS A 139 18.46 14.85 -0.53
CA HIS A 139 19.49 13.91 -0.09
C HIS A 139 18.98 12.95 1.01
N LYS A 140 18.37 13.49 2.06
CA LYS A 140 17.99 12.73 3.27
C LYS A 140 16.79 13.38 3.96
N PHE A 141 15.90 12.55 4.50
CA PHE A 141 14.82 12.95 5.42
C PHE A 141 15.08 12.34 6.77
N ILE A 142 14.86 13.11 7.83
CA ILE A 142 15.04 12.68 9.21
C ILE A 142 13.70 12.84 9.92
N ASP A 143 13.14 11.72 10.37
CA ASP A 143 11.94 11.74 11.17
C ASP A 143 12.25 12.26 12.59
N ALA A 144 11.84 13.50 12.84
CA ALA A 144 12.02 14.18 14.11
C ALA A 144 10.77 14.09 15.01
N SER A 145 9.78 13.24 14.69
CA SER A 145 8.51 13.17 15.41
C SER A 145 8.66 12.66 16.85
N ASN A 146 9.66 11.81 17.10
CA ASN A 146 9.95 11.23 18.42
C ASN A 146 11.06 12.00 19.18
N VAL A 147 11.43 13.20 18.71
CA VAL A 147 12.48 14.01 19.33
C VAL A 147 11.82 15.01 20.28
N GLU A 148 12.02 14.83 21.58
CA GLU A 148 11.41 15.66 22.61
C GLU A 148 11.85 17.14 22.53
N ARG A 149 13.12 17.38 22.20
CA ARG A 149 13.71 18.73 22.09
C ARG A 149 14.61 18.83 20.87
N LYS A 150 14.31 19.79 20.00
CA LYS A 150 15.11 20.12 18.80
C LYS A 150 15.96 21.36 19.08
N ASP A 151 16.99 21.17 19.90
CA ASP A 151 17.90 22.24 20.30
C ASP A 151 19.08 22.40 19.31
N ALA A 152 19.97 23.33 19.62
CA ALA A 152 21.15 23.59 18.80
C ALA A 152 22.09 22.37 18.67
N GLU A 153 22.14 21.49 19.68
CA GLU A 153 22.97 20.29 19.67
C GLU A 153 22.39 19.24 18.72
N TYR A 154 21.06 19.07 18.76
CA TYR A 154 20.33 18.19 17.85
C TYR A 154 20.57 18.58 16.39
N TYR A 155 20.36 19.85 16.05
CA TYR A 155 20.57 20.33 14.68
C TYR A 155 22.05 20.27 14.27
N PHE A 156 22.98 20.61 15.16
CA PHE A 156 24.41 20.46 14.89
C PHE A 156 24.77 19.01 14.56
N LYS A 157 24.28 18.04 15.35
CA LYS A 157 24.53 16.61 15.12
C LYS A 157 24.06 16.17 13.74
N ILE A 158 22.85 16.56 13.35
CA ILE A 158 22.27 16.20 12.06
C ILE A 158 23.06 16.81 10.90
N MET A 159 23.32 18.12 10.96
CA MET A 159 24.07 18.80 9.90
C MET A 159 25.49 18.23 9.78
N LYS A 160 26.13 17.94 10.90
CA LYS A 160 27.47 17.34 10.94
C LYS A 160 27.48 15.98 10.25
N GLU A 161 26.52 15.11 10.57
CA GLU A 161 26.41 13.79 9.95
C GLU A 161 26.27 13.88 8.43
N VAL A 162 25.43 14.79 7.93
CA VAL A 162 25.25 15.00 6.49
C VAL A 162 26.51 15.56 5.82
N VAL A 163 27.19 16.52 6.46
CA VAL A 163 28.45 17.09 5.94
C VAL A 163 29.55 16.03 5.87
N GLU A 164 29.67 15.17 6.90
CA GLU A 164 30.62 14.05 6.90
C GLU A 164 30.25 12.97 5.87
N GLU A 165 28.97 12.70 5.66
CA GLU A 165 28.46 11.74 4.66
C GLU A 165 28.75 12.19 3.22
N ILE A 166 28.58 13.48 2.91
CA ILE A 166 28.83 14.05 1.58
C ILE A 166 30.33 14.24 1.31
N ASP A 167 31.15 14.29 2.36
CA ASP A 167 32.55 14.77 2.40
C ASP A 167 32.64 16.30 2.54
N PRO A 168 33.21 16.85 3.63
CA PRO A 168 33.29 18.28 3.88
C PRO A 168 33.93 19.08 2.74
N GLU A 169 34.87 18.49 2.00
CA GLU A 169 35.54 19.17 0.87
C GLU A 169 34.60 19.42 -0.33
N LYS A 170 33.50 18.68 -0.42
CA LYS A 170 32.49 18.82 -1.49
C LYS A 170 31.33 19.74 -1.09
N VAL A 171 31.27 20.17 0.17
CA VAL A 171 30.20 21.05 0.66
C VAL A 171 30.66 22.50 0.56
N ILE A 172 29.98 23.28 -0.28
CA ILE A 172 30.28 24.70 -0.48
C ILE A 172 29.61 25.57 0.59
N GLN A 173 28.39 25.21 1.00
CA GLN A 173 27.60 26.00 1.92
C GLN A 173 26.54 25.15 2.61
N VAL A 174 26.29 25.46 3.89
CA VAL A 174 25.10 24.99 4.62
C VAL A 174 24.14 26.18 4.77
N VAL A 175 23.01 26.13 4.07
CA VAL A 175 21.93 27.13 4.18
C VAL A 175 20.83 26.56 5.08
N THR A 176 20.50 27.27 6.15
CA THR A 176 19.46 26.88 7.09
C THR A 176 18.40 27.96 7.21
N ASP A 177 17.27 27.61 7.83
CA ASP A 177 16.32 28.64 8.26
C ASP A 177 16.93 29.54 9.35
N ASN A 178 16.19 30.59 9.71
CA ASN A 178 16.61 31.58 10.71
C ASN A 178 16.13 31.24 12.14
N GLU A 179 15.69 30.01 12.42
CA GLU A 179 15.29 29.62 13.77
C GLU A 179 16.50 29.69 14.72
N ALA A 180 16.29 30.16 15.95
CA ALA A 180 17.39 30.43 16.88
C ALA A 180 18.23 29.17 17.20
N ALA A 181 17.59 28.01 17.38
CA ALA A 181 18.27 26.75 17.66
C ALA A 181 19.07 26.26 16.46
N ILE A 182 18.48 26.30 15.26
CA ILE A 182 19.12 25.88 14.01
C ILE A 182 20.33 26.76 13.71
N LYS A 183 20.17 28.09 13.82
CA LYS A 183 21.25 29.06 13.66
C LYS A 183 22.39 28.84 14.64
N ALA A 184 22.09 28.52 15.90
CA ALA A 184 23.10 28.18 16.89
C ALA A 184 23.84 26.87 16.53
N GLY A 185 23.13 25.87 16.00
CA GLY A 185 23.72 24.65 15.44
C GLY A 185 24.62 24.94 14.23
N GLY A 186 24.19 25.83 13.33
CA GLY A 186 24.97 26.25 12.16
C GLY A 186 26.27 26.97 12.54
N LYS A 187 26.24 27.80 13.58
CA LYS A 187 27.48 28.39 14.15
C LYS A 187 28.47 27.34 14.66
N LYS A 188 27.98 26.19 15.14
CA LYS A 188 28.86 25.07 15.54
C LYS A 188 29.46 24.35 14.34
N ILE A 189 28.71 24.25 13.24
CA ILE A 189 29.21 23.71 11.96
C ILE A 189 30.40 24.55 11.46
N MET A 190 30.28 25.88 11.42
CA MET A 190 31.36 26.80 11.01
C MET A 190 32.62 26.65 11.89
N LYS A 191 32.46 26.35 13.18
CA LYS A 191 33.61 26.09 14.07
C LYS A 191 34.25 24.73 13.83
N LYS A 192 33.45 23.72 13.47
CA LYS A 192 33.90 22.34 13.27
C LYS A 192 34.56 22.14 11.91
N PHE A 193 34.03 22.81 10.88
CA PHE A 193 34.52 22.78 9.52
C PHE A 193 34.86 24.22 9.10
N PRO A 194 36.09 24.69 9.34
CA PRO A 194 36.48 26.08 9.08
C PRO A 194 36.56 26.45 7.60
N ASN A 195 36.45 25.47 6.70
CA ASN A 195 36.43 25.67 5.24
C ASN A 195 35.00 25.90 4.70
N LEU A 196 34.00 26.01 5.59
CA LEU A 196 32.56 26.07 5.33
C LEU A 196 31.91 27.36 5.86
#